data_AF-W6SKH0-F1
#
_entry.id   AF-W6SKH0-F1
#
_cell.length_a   1.000
_cell.length_b   1.000
_cell.length_c   1.000
_cell.angle_alpha   90.00
_cell.angle_beta   90.00
_cell.angle_gamma   90.00
#
_symmetry.space_group_name_H-M   'P 1'
#
loop_
_entity.id
_entity.type
_entity.pdbx_description
1 polymer ?
#
loop_
_entity_poly.entity_id
_entity_poly.type
_entity_poly.pdbx_seq_one_letter_code
_entity_poly.pdbx_strand_id
1 'polypeptide(L)'
;MDNIIKSMNLIFSFIATIVTWIFGGWNISIIVLISFMALDYITGILKAYISNNLSSSIGIKGIAKKGLILIVLIVGSLLDRLINSNEWIFRTLICYFYISNEGLSLLENCALLGLPLPDKLLNSLKQLQEKK
;
A
#
# COMPACT_ATOMS: atom_id res chain seq x y z
N MET A 1 -17.14 17.25 -29.02
CA MET A 1 -16.07 16.40 -28.44
C MET A 1 -15.32 17.17 -27.35
N ASP A 2 -14.96 18.43 -27.60
CA ASP A 2 -14.21 19.28 -26.65
C ASP A 2 -14.92 19.56 -25.32
N ASN A 3 -16.24 19.75 -25.32
CA ASN A 3 -17.01 19.97 -24.08
C ASN A 3 -17.04 18.72 -23.18
N ILE A 4 -17.00 17.52 -23.78
CA ILE A 4 -16.94 16.25 -23.03
C ILE A 4 -15.56 16.11 -22.39
N ILE A 5 -14.50 16.37 -23.17
CA ILE A 5 -13.12 16.32 -22.66
C ILE A 5 -12.90 17.36 -21.54
N LYS A 6 -13.43 18.58 -21.70
CA LYS A 6 -13.38 19.61 -20.65
C LYS A 6 -14.07 19.18 -19.37
N SER A 7 -15.27 18.60 -19.48
CA SER A 7 -16.00 18.06 -18.33
C SER A 7 -15.21 16.96 -17.60
N MET A 8 -14.63 16.01 -18.35
CA MET A 8 -13.79 14.94 -17.79
C MET A 8 -12.55 15.49 -17.07
N ASN A 9 -11.86 16.45 -17.69
CA ASN A 9 -10.67 17.07 -17.11
C ASN A 9 -10.98 17.83 -15.81
N LEU A 10 -12.16 18.46 -15.74
CA LEU A 10 -12.60 19.20 -14.57
C LEU A 10 -12.89 18.27 -13.40
N ILE A 11 -13.59 17.16 -13.66
CA ILE A 11 -13.85 16.11 -12.66
C ILE A 11 -12.52 15.50 -12.17
N PHE A 12 -11.62 15.17 -13.10
CA PHE A 12 -10.32 14.60 -12.75
C PHE A 12 -9.48 15.55 -11.90
N SER A 13 -9.41 16.83 -12.27
CA SER A 13 -8.66 17.85 -11.53
C SER A 13 -9.23 18.06 -10.14
N PHE A 14 -10.56 18.07 -10.00
CA PHE A 14 -11.23 18.18 -8.71
C PHE A 14 -10.90 17.00 -7.79
N ILE A 15 -10.99 15.77 -8.31
CA ILE A 15 -10.63 14.55 -7.57
C ILE A 15 -9.14 14.57 -7.20
N ALA A 16 -8.25 14.87 -8.14
CA ALA A 16 -6.81 14.92 -7.92
C ALA A 16 -6.44 15.96 -6.84
N THR A 17 -7.14 17.09 -6.81
CA THR A 17 -6.96 18.13 -5.79
C THR A 17 -7.37 17.63 -4.41
N ILE A 18 -8.55 17.01 -4.30
CA ILE A 18 -9.02 16.43 -3.03
C ILE A 18 -8.05 15.35 -2.55
N VAL A 19 -7.66 14.42 -3.42
CA VAL A 19 -6.71 13.34 -3.09
C VAL A 19 -5.40 13.93 -2.58
N THR A 20 -4.80 14.85 -3.34
CA THR A 20 -3.53 15.48 -2.96
C THR A 20 -3.65 16.22 -1.62
N TRP A 21 -4.79 16.90 -1.39
CA TRP A 21 -5.05 17.58 -0.14
C TRP A 21 -5.18 16.61 1.03
N ILE A 22 -5.91 15.50 0.90
CA ILE A 22 -6.09 14.52 1.99
C ILE A 22 -4.76 13.87 2.36
N PHE A 23 -3.93 13.49 1.38
CA PHE A 23 -2.61 12.89 1.64
C PHE A 23 -1.56 13.92 2.12
N GLY A 24 -1.83 15.22 2.00
CA GLY A 24 -0.88 16.27 2.37
C GLY A 24 0.29 16.41 1.41
N GLY A 25 0.11 16.05 0.12
CA GLY A 25 1.15 16.05 -0.90
C GLY A 25 1.75 14.68 -1.21
N TRP A 26 2.62 14.63 -2.23
CA TRP A 26 3.25 13.40 -2.74
C TRP A 26 4.72 13.31 -2.31
N ASN A 27 4.93 13.03 -1.03
CA ASN A 27 6.28 12.87 -0.49
C ASN A 27 6.85 11.48 -0.81
N ILE A 28 8.17 11.36 -0.77
CA ILE A 28 8.88 10.10 -1.08
C ILE A 28 8.37 8.92 -0.27
N SER A 29 8.00 9.13 1.00
CA SER A 29 7.44 8.09 1.87
C SER A 29 6.11 7.51 1.36
N ILE A 30 5.23 8.34 0.81
CA ILE A 30 3.95 7.90 0.23
C ILE A 30 4.17 7.18 -1.09
N ILE A 31 5.07 7.71 -1.93
CA ILE A 31 5.43 7.10 -3.22
C ILE A 31 5.97 5.68 -2.98
N VAL A 32 6.93 5.54 -2.07
CA VAL A 32 7.51 4.23 -1.72
C VAL A 32 6.44 3.29 -1.15
N LEU A 33 5.56 3.76 -0.26
CA LEU A 33 4.47 2.93 0.27
C LEU A 33 3.57 2.39 -0.85
N ILE A 34 3.11 3.26 -1.76
CA ILE A 34 2.24 2.85 -2.87
C ILE A 34 2.96 1.87 -3.79
N SER A 35 4.25 2.08 -4.08
CA SER A 35 5.06 1.13 -4.84
C SER A 35 5.13 -0.24 -4.17
N PHE A 36 5.38 -0.29 -2.85
CA PHE A 36 5.40 -1.55 -2.10
C PHE A 36 4.05 -2.26 -2.10
N MET A 37 2.95 -1.52 -1.91
CA MET A 37 1.58 -2.06 -1.98
C MET A 37 1.27 -2.65 -3.37
N ALA A 38 1.70 -1.96 -4.44
CA ALA A 38 1.51 -2.43 -5.81
C ALA A 38 2.32 -3.70 -6.09
N LEU A 39 3.60 -3.72 -5.70
CA LEU A 39 4.48 -4.88 -5.87
C LEU A 39 3.99 -6.08 -5.04
N ASP A 40 3.56 -5.87 -3.79
CA ASP A 40 2.97 -6.94 -2.97
C ASP A 40 1.70 -7.51 -3.62
N TYR A 41 0.83 -6.65 -4.15
CA TYR A 41 -0.38 -7.11 -4.82
C TYR A 41 -0.08 -7.92 -6.09
N ILE A 42 0.85 -7.45 -6.93
CA ILE A 42 1.28 -8.15 -8.14
C ILE A 42 1.91 -9.51 -7.80
N THR A 43 2.83 -9.55 -6.85
CA THR A 43 3.47 -10.79 -6.40
C THR A 43 2.49 -11.75 -5.74
N GLY A 44 1.51 -11.23 -4.99
CA GLY A 44 0.43 -12.01 -4.39
C GLY A 44 -0.49 -12.66 -5.42
N ILE A 45 -0.83 -11.94 -6.51
CA ILE A 45 -1.57 -12.51 -7.64
C ILE A 45 -0.73 -13.59 -8.34
N LEU A 46 0.54 -13.30 -8.61
CA LEU A 46 1.44 -14.26 -9.28
C LEU A 46 1.57 -15.56 -8.48
N LYS A 47 1.70 -15.45 -7.15
CA LYS A 47 1.66 -16.60 -6.24
C LYS A 47 0.36 -17.39 -6.36
N ALA A 48 -0.79 -16.71 -6.32
CA ALA A 48 -2.09 -17.37 -6.45
C ALA A 48 -2.24 -18.08 -7.81
N TYR A 49 -1.70 -17.47 -8.87
CA TYR A 49 -1.68 -18.05 -10.21
C TYR A 49 -0.87 -19.34 -10.28
N ILE A 50 0.38 -19.31 -9.81
CA ILE A 50 1.28 -20.47 -9.87
C ILE A 50 0.81 -21.60 -8.95
N SER A 51 0.22 -21.26 -7.80
CA SER A 51 -0.33 -22.25 -6.86
C SER A 51 -1.69 -22.83 -7.30
N ASN A 52 -2.23 -22.46 -8.47
CA ASN A 52 -3.57 -22.81 -8.96
C ASN A 52 -4.71 -22.44 -7.99
N ASN A 53 -4.46 -21.54 -7.03
CA ASN A 53 -5.42 -21.07 -6.04
C ASN A 53 -5.90 -19.65 -6.37
N LEU A 54 -6.19 -19.37 -7.64
CA LEU A 54 -6.78 -18.10 -8.04
C LEU A 54 -8.25 -18.07 -7.64
N SER A 55 -8.53 -17.44 -6.51
CA SER A 55 -9.89 -17.04 -6.17
C SER A 55 -10.01 -15.51 -6.19
N SER A 56 -11.13 -15.03 -6.72
CA SER A 56 -11.47 -13.60 -6.70
C SER A 56 -11.55 -13.05 -5.27
N SER A 57 -11.91 -13.90 -4.30
CA SER A 57 -11.96 -13.51 -2.88
C SER A 57 -10.57 -13.14 -2.32
N ILE A 58 -9.50 -13.82 -2.76
CA ILE A 58 -8.13 -13.50 -2.35
C ILE A 58 -7.74 -12.11 -2.86
N GLY A 59 -8.03 -11.81 -4.14
CA GLY A 59 -7.75 -10.51 -4.74
C GLY A 59 -8.50 -9.36 -4.07
N ILE A 60 -9.80 -9.56 -3.81
CA ILE A 60 -10.66 -8.57 -3.13
C ILE A 60 -10.18 -8.34 -1.68
N LYS A 61 -9.83 -9.40 -0.96
CA LYS A 61 -9.31 -9.27 0.42
C LYS A 61 -7.97 -8.53 0.43
N GLY A 62 -7.13 -8.78 -0.57
CA GLY A 62 -5.90 -8.05 -0.81
C GLY A 62 -6.17 -6.55 -0.94
N ILE A 63 -6.98 -6.13 -1.91
CA ILE A 63 -7.23 -4.70 -2.15
C ILE A 63 -7.94 -4.03 -0.96
N ALA A 64 -8.84 -4.73 -0.26
CA ALA A 64 -9.49 -4.22 0.94
C ALA A 64 -8.49 -3.87 2.04
N LYS A 65 -7.50 -4.76 2.30
CA LYS A 65 -6.41 -4.49 3.25
C LYS A 65 -5.62 -3.25 2.85
N LYS A 66 -5.30 -3.10 1.56
CA LYS A 66 -4.58 -1.93 1.03
C LYS A 66 -5.38 -0.64 1.22
N GLY A 67 -6.70 -0.69 1.05
CA GLY A 67 -7.60 0.44 1.35
C GLY A 67 -7.55 0.87 2.81
N LEU A 68 -7.51 -0.09 3.75
CA LEU A 68 -7.37 0.20 5.19
C LEU A 68 -6.04 0.91 5.51
N ILE A 69 -4.95 0.52 4.85
CA ILE A 69 -3.65 1.20 5.00
C ILE A 69 -3.76 2.67 4.60
N LEU A 70 -4.40 2.95 3.47
CA LEU A 70 -4.61 4.33 3.01
C LEU A 70 -5.48 5.13 4.00
N ILE A 71 -6.53 4.53 4.57
CA ILE A 71 -7.36 5.17 5.59
C ILE A 71 -6.51 5.58 6.80
N VAL A 72 -5.65 4.69 7.30
CA VAL A 72 -4.76 5.01 8.43
C VAL A 72 -3.75 6.11 8.05
N LEU A 73 -3.22 6.10 6.83
CA LEU A 73 -2.34 7.15 6.32
C LEU A 73 -3.03 8.52 6.23
N ILE A 74 -4.30 8.54 5.84
CA ILE A 74 -5.13 9.76 5.84
C ILE A 74 -5.27 10.30 7.26
N VAL A 75 -5.56 9.43 8.24
CA VAL A 75 -5.62 9.83 9.65
C VAL A 75 -4.30 10.44 10.11
N GLY A 76 -3.15 9.84 9.76
CA GLY A 76 -1.83 10.40 10.04
C GLY A 76 -1.64 11.81 9.45
N SER A 77 -2.06 11.99 8.21
CA SER A 77 -1.98 13.28 7.50
C SER A 77 -2.86 14.35 8.15
N LEU A 78 -4.02 13.96 8.69
CA LEU A 78 -4.91 14.86 9.44
C LEU A 78 -4.34 15.19 10.83
N LEU A 79 -3.67 14.25 11.49
CA LEU A 79 -3.02 14.48 12.77
C LEU A 79 -1.86 15.46 12.66
N ASP A 80 -1.00 15.31 11.64
CA ASP A 80 0.10 16.26 11.37
C ASP A 80 -0.45 17.69 11.19
N ARG A 81 -1.59 17.84 10.52
CA ARG A 81 -2.26 19.14 10.36
C ARG A 81 -2.86 19.67 11.65
N LEU A 82 -3.47 18.78 12.45
CA LEU A 82 -4.10 19.15 13.71
C LEU A 82 -3.09 19.77 14.69
N ILE A 83 -1.88 19.20 14.74
CA ILE A 83 -0.80 19.72 15.60
C ILE A 83 -0.05 20.92 14.99
N ASN A 84 -0.47 21.36 13.79
CA ASN A 84 0.13 22.43 13.01
C ASN A 84 1.67 22.27 12.89
N SER A 85 2.13 21.02 12.74
CA SER A 85 3.53 20.75 12.53
C SER A 85 3.90 21.16 11.11
N ASN A 86 4.97 21.94 10.97
CA ASN A 86 5.59 22.17 9.66
C ASN A 86 6.24 20.89 9.10
N GLU A 87 6.28 19.82 9.90
CA GLU A 87 6.78 18.51 9.54
C GLU A 87 5.68 17.45 9.53
N TRP A 88 5.85 16.41 8.73
CA TRP A 88 4.88 15.33 8.58
C TRP A 88 5.32 14.08 9.35
N ILE A 89 5.23 14.11 10.67
CA ILE A 89 5.79 13.09 11.56
C ILE A 89 4.89 11.84 11.55
N PHE A 90 3.60 12.00 11.84
CA PHE A 90 2.66 10.86 11.95
C PHE A 90 2.50 10.15 10.62
N ARG A 91 2.29 10.91 9.54
CA ARG A 91 2.16 10.37 8.20
C ARG A 91 3.41 9.59 7.78
N THR A 92 4.61 10.12 8.02
CA THR A 92 5.86 9.44 7.65
C THR A 92 6.06 8.17 8.47
N LEU A 93 5.77 8.21 9.76
CA LEU A 93 5.84 7.04 10.64
C LEU A 93 4.89 5.92 10.18
N ILE A 94 3.65 6.28 9.83
CA ILE A 94 2.66 5.33 9.30
C ILE A 94 3.14 4.75 7.95
N CYS A 95 3.68 5.57 7.06
CA CYS A 95 4.29 5.07 5.82
C CYS A 95 5.37 4.04 6.10
N TYR A 96 6.31 4.33 7.00
CA TYR A 96 7.44 3.42 7.28
C TYR A 96 6.97 2.10 7.89
N PHE A 97 5.99 2.16 8.79
CA PHE A 97 5.38 0.98 9.37
C PHE A 97 4.74 0.09 8.29
N TYR A 98 3.94 0.67 7.39
CA TYR A 98 3.28 -0.12 6.35
C TYR A 98 4.19 -0.51 5.19
N ILE A 99 5.23 0.26 4.87
CA ILE A 99 6.30 -0.17 3.95
C ILE A 99 6.95 -1.45 4.49
N SER A 100 7.24 -1.49 5.78
CA SER A 100 7.80 -2.68 6.43
C SER A 100 6.82 -3.86 6.35
N ASN A 101 5.54 -3.64 6.65
CA ASN A 101 4.52 -4.70 6.56
C ASN A 101 4.32 -5.25 5.14
N GLU A 102 4.25 -4.38 4.14
CA GLU A 102 4.10 -4.80 2.74
C GLU A 102 5.41 -5.41 2.21
N GLY A 103 6.57 -4.95 2.69
CA GLY A 103 7.87 -5.56 2.39
C GLY A 103 7.98 -6.99 2.91
N LEU A 104 7.53 -7.27 4.13
CA LEU A 104 7.48 -8.63 4.68
C LEU A 104 6.54 -9.53 3.87
N SER A 105 5.37 -9.02 3.50
CA SER A 105 4.40 -9.74 2.66
C SER A 105 4.94 -10.04 1.26
N LEU A 106 5.67 -9.08 0.66
CA LEU A 106 6.33 -9.24 -0.63
C LEU A 106 7.43 -10.31 -0.56
N LEU A 107 8.28 -10.27 0.47
CA LEU A 107 9.31 -11.28 0.69
C LEU A 107 8.71 -12.68 0.84
N GLU A 108 7.61 -12.82 1.56
CA GLU A 108 6.88 -14.08 1.69
C GLU A 108 6.38 -14.59 0.33
N ASN A 109 5.74 -13.72 -0.46
CA ASN A 109 5.28 -14.10 -1.81
C ASN A 109 6.46 -14.53 -2.69
N CYS A 110 7.58 -13.82 -2.64
CA CYS A 110 8.81 -14.19 -3.34
C CYS A 110 9.35 -15.55 -2.91
N ALA A 111 9.38 -15.84 -1.60
CA ALA A 111 9.85 -17.12 -1.07
C ALA A 111 8.99 -18.28 -1.59
N LEU A 112 7.67 -18.11 -1.58
CA LEU A 112 6.71 -19.10 -2.07
C LEU A 112 6.76 -19.29 -3.59
N LEU A 113 7.25 -18.29 -4.31
CA LEU A 113 7.53 -18.34 -5.75
C LEU A 113 8.88 -18.99 -6.09
N GLY A 114 9.66 -19.42 -5.09
CA GLY A 114 10.93 -20.12 -5.28
C GLY A 114 12.18 -19.23 -5.26
N LEU A 115 12.08 -17.96 -4.86
CA LEU A 115 13.26 -17.15 -4.61
C LEU A 115 13.99 -17.65 -3.34
N PRO A 116 15.29 -17.99 -3.41
CA PRO A 116 16.04 -18.48 -2.26
C PRO A 116 16.20 -17.34 -1.24
N LEU A 117 15.55 -17.48 -0.09
CA LEU A 117 15.73 -16.60 1.06
C LEU A 117 16.50 -17.33 2.17
N PRO A 118 17.32 -16.61 2.97
CA PRO A 118 18.00 -17.21 4.11
C PRO A 118 17.02 -17.83 5.12
N ASP A 119 17.32 -19.02 5.63
CA ASP A 119 16.42 -19.75 6.54
C ASP A 119 16.05 -18.94 7.80
N LYS A 120 16.99 -18.14 8.32
CA LYS A 120 16.73 -17.25 9.46
C LYS A 120 15.64 -16.22 9.17
N LEU A 121 15.60 -15.68 7.95
CA LEU A 121 14.58 -14.73 7.52
C LEU A 121 13.25 -15.44 7.36
N LEU A 122 13.24 -16.61 6.71
CA LEU A 122 12.04 -17.41 6.50
C LEU A 122 11.38 -17.84 7.82
N ASN A 123 12.19 -18.26 8.80
CA ASN A 123 11.72 -18.66 10.12
C ASN A 123 11.14 -17.46 10.91
N SER A 124 11.77 -16.29 10.80
CA SER A 124 11.26 -15.06 11.41
C SER A 124 9.91 -14.65 10.80
N LEU A 125 9.75 -14.79 9.48
CA LEU A 125 8.49 -14.53 8.78
C LEU A 125 7.38 -15.49 9.23
N LYS A 126 7.68 -16.80 9.32
CA LYS A 126 6.71 -17.82 9.79
C LYS A 126 6.26 -17.56 11.23
N GLN A 127 7.18 -17.22 12.13
CA GLN A 127 6.86 -16.93 13.52
C GLN A 127 5.91 -15.71 13.67
N LEU A 128 6.02 -14.72 12.77
CA LEU A 128 5.09 -13.58 12.74
C LEU A 128 3.69 -13.97 12.25
N GLN A 129 3.55 -15.01 11.43
CA GLN A 129 2.24 -15.53 10.99
C GLN A 129 1.56 -16.34 12.09
N GLU A 130 2.30 -17.18 12.83
CA GLU A 130 1.74 -17.99 13.92
C GLU A 130 1.19 -17.15 15.09
N LYS A 131 1.62 -15.89 15.19
CA LYS A 131 1.15 -14.93 16.22
C LYS A 131 -0.04 -14.07 15.78
N LYS A 132 -0.50 -14.18 14.53
CA LYS A 132 -1.65 -13.44 13.99
C LYS A 132 -2.94 -14.24 14.08
#